data_AF-A0A7M4DDR5-F1
#
_entry.id   AF-A0A7M4DDR5-F1
#
_cell.length_a   1.000
_cell.length_b   1.000
_cell.length_c   1.000
_cell.angle_alpha   90.00
_cell.angle_beta   90.00
_cell.angle_gamma   90.00
#
_symmetry.space_group_name_H-M   'P 1'
#
loop_
_entity.id
_entity.type
_entity.pdbx_description
1 polymer ?
#
loop_
_entity_poly.entity_id
_entity_poly.type
_entity_poly.pdbx_seq_one_letter_code
_entity_poly.pdbx_strand_id
1 'polypeptide(L)'
;MTRDEYDETREGREQAQGRWRGRGRVGSPGGRGRGGWQVADLPAADDAEDWFRGRLPSAWFSEVEVTVDREEILVVGTLAEEADGAEAEGRISRFRAETRAERIEIAEEAQSRYQRKVSWGARLGASGSLFTHVAAPVMTRLRQPERRVLDTLVDAGVARSRSDALAWSVRLVGEHADEWLGQLREAMAEVDKLRSDGPTV
;
A
#
# COMPACT_ATOMS: atom_id res chain seq x y z
N MET A 1 -21.46 -9.55 65.60
CA MET A 1 -22.10 -10.85 65.92
C MET A 1 -23.31 -10.93 65.00
N THR A 2 -23.31 -11.65 63.87
CA THR A 2 -22.93 -13.06 63.57
C THR A 2 -22.52 -13.08 62.07
N ARG A 3 -21.38 -13.60 61.59
CA ARG A 3 -21.00 -15.01 61.29
C ARG A 3 -22.15 -15.80 60.65
N ASP A 4 -22.07 -16.58 59.59
CA ASP A 4 -21.12 -17.08 58.58
C ASP A 4 -22.06 -17.40 57.36
N GLU A 5 -21.70 -17.42 56.08
CA GLU A 5 -20.98 -18.51 55.41
C GLU A 5 -20.75 -18.09 53.94
N TYR A 6 -19.48 -17.95 53.58
CA TYR A 6 -18.95 -18.16 52.24
C TYR A 6 -18.37 -19.58 52.28
N ASP A 7 -18.92 -20.55 51.56
CA ASP A 7 -18.14 -21.60 50.89
C ASP A 7 -19.07 -22.46 50.02
N GLU A 8 -18.75 -22.58 48.73
CA GLU A 8 -18.92 -23.84 48.00
C GLU A 8 -18.14 -23.72 46.67
N THR A 9 -16.86 -24.01 46.77
CA THR A 9 -16.00 -24.31 45.63
C THR A 9 -16.31 -25.68 45.02
N ARG A 10 -16.44 -25.70 43.68
CA ARG A 10 -15.62 -26.52 42.75
C ARG A 10 -15.70 -28.06 42.87
N GLU A 11 -16.34 -28.69 41.87
CA GLU A 11 -16.03 -29.98 41.19
C GLU A 11 -17.30 -30.42 40.41
N GLY A 12 -17.32 -30.99 39.20
CA GLY A 12 -16.30 -31.63 38.39
C GLY A 12 -16.68 -31.66 36.90
N ARG A 13 -15.66 -31.64 36.05
CA ARG A 13 -15.69 -32.01 34.63
C ARG A 13 -15.37 -33.49 34.54
N GLU A 14 -16.12 -34.23 33.71
CA GLU A 14 -15.81 -35.53 33.08
C GLU A 14 -17.17 -36.20 32.73
N GLN A 15 -17.51 -36.80 31.58
CA GLN A 15 -16.79 -37.47 30.50
C GLN A 15 -17.71 -37.51 29.25
N ALA A 16 -17.15 -37.34 28.06
CA ALA A 16 -17.75 -37.86 26.82
C ALA A 16 -16.63 -38.16 25.79
N GLN A 17 -15.92 -39.26 26.02
CA GLN A 17 -15.20 -40.02 24.99
C GLN A 17 -16.23 -41.03 24.46
N GLY A 18 -16.52 -41.22 23.18
CA GLY A 18 -15.65 -41.37 22.03
C GLY A 18 -15.99 -42.73 21.40
N ARG A 19 -16.52 -42.77 20.17
CA ARG A 19 -16.55 -44.03 19.40
C ARG A 19 -16.34 -43.77 17.91
N TRP A 20 -15.11 -44.08 17.50
CA TRP A 20 -14.63 -44.11 16.13
C TRP A 20 -15.29 -45.24 15.33
N ARG A 21 -15.66 -44.94 14.08
CA ARG A 21 -15.68 -45.94 12.99
C ARG A 21 -14.97 -45.35 11.78
N GLY A 22 -13.86 -45.98 11.42
CA GLY A 22 -13.07 -45.64 10.25
C GLY A 22 -13.76 -46.05 8.94
N ARG A 23 -13.44 -45.29 7.89
CA ARG A 23 -13.54 -45.76 6.50
C ARG A 23 -12.35 -45.21 5.72
N GLY A 24 -11.77 -46.08 4.91
CA GLY A 24 -10.41 -46.00 4.39
C GLY A 24 -10.13 -44.82 3.46
N ARG A 25 -8.86 -44.42 3.52
CA ARG A 25 -8.20 -43.43 2.69
C ARG A 25 -7.84 -44.09 1.35
N VAL A 26 -8.60 -43.80 0.31
CA VAL A 26 -8.15 -44.00 -1.08
C VAL A 26 -7.26 -42.82 -1.42
N GLY A 27 -5.98 -43.08 -1.70
CA GLY A 27 -5.06 -42.08 -2.20
C GLY A 27 -5.35 -41.76 -3.66
N SER A 28 -5.54 -40.49 -3.99
CA SER A 28 -5.36 -39.98 -5.34
C SER A 28 -3.97 -39.33 -5.44
N PRO A 29 -3.10 -39.78 -6.36
CA PRO A 29 -1.84 -39.15 -6.66
C PRO A 29 -2.04 -38.06 -7.73
N GLY A 30 -1.45 -36.88 -7.52
CA GLY A 30 -1.35 -35.87 -8.57
C GLY A 30 -1.83 -34.50 -8.13
N GLY A 31 -0.88 -33.57 -8.03
CA GLY A 31 -1.17 -32.18 -7.70
C GLY A 31 0.04 -31.48 -7.12
N ARG A 32 1.15 -31.44 -7.87
CA ARG A 32 2.17 -30.39 -7.68
C ARG A 32 1.53 -29.08 -8.15
N GLY A 33 0.65 -28.53 -7.32
CA GLY A 33 0.05 -27.21 -7.50
C GLY A 33 0.93 -26.18 -6.78
N ARG A 34 1.83 -25.59 -7.55
CA ARG A 34 2.65 -24.41 -7.26
C ARG A 34 1.96 -23.46 -6.28
N GLY A 35 2.45 -23.42 -5.04
CA GLY A 35 2.05 -22.44 -4.05
C GLY A 35 2.67 -21.07 -4.36
N GLY A 36 1.82 -20.06 -4.46
CA GLY A 36 2.21 -18.67 -4.62
C GLY A 36 0.99 -17.86 -5.01
N TRP A 37 0.23 -17.44 -3.98
CA TRP A 37 -0.83 -16.43 -3.95
C TRP A 37 -1.10 -15.72 -5.27
N GLN A 38 -2.35 -15.81 -5.74
CA GLN A 38 -2.82 -15.13 -6.94
C GLN A 38 -2.33 -13.68 -6.98
N VAL A 39 -1.24 -13.47 -7.71
CA VAL A 39 -1.07 -12.24 -8.48
C VAL A 39 -2.30 -12.26 -9.36
N ALA A 40 -3.30 -11.43 -9.05
CA ALA A 40 -4.18 -11.03 -10.11
C ALA A 40 -3.23 -10.43 -11.14
N ASP A 41 -3.16 -11.04 -12.33
CA ASP A 41 -2.44 -10.46 -13.46
C ASP A 41 -3.19 -9.16 -13.79
N LEU A 42 -2.85 -8.10 -13.04
CA LEU A 42 -3.34 -6.77 -13.29
C LEU A 42 -2.91 -6.42 -14.72
N PRO A 43 -3.74 -5.70 -15.48
CA PRO A 43 -3.31 -5.18 -16.77
C PRO A 43 -1.97 -4.46 -16.64
N ALA A 44 -1.12 -4.59 -17.67
CA ALA A 44 0.07 -3.78 -17.78
C ALA A 44 -0.31 -2.30 -17.74
N ALA A 45 0.54 -1.49 -17.14
CA ALA A 45 0.33 -0.06 -16.97
C ALA A 45 1.56 0.75 -17.39
N ASP A 46 2.41 0.15 -18.22
CA ASP A 46 3.65 0.76 -18.72
C ASP A 46 3.37 1.96 -19.64
N ASP A 47 2.17 2.00 -20.25
CA ASP A 47 1.67 3.09 -21.09
C ASP A 47 0.86 4.14 -20.30
N ALA A 48 0.77 4.03 -18.97
CA ALA A 48 -0.06 4.92 -18.16
C ALA A 48 0.36 6.38 -18.29
N GLU A 49 1.67 6.66 -18.33
CA GLU A 49 2.18 8.03 -18.47
C GLU A 49 1.69 8.69 -19.78
N ASP A 50 1.87 8.00 -20.91
CA ASP A 50 1.43 8.48 -22.22
C ASP A 50 -0.10 8.65 -22.29
N TRP A 51 -0.84 7.72 -21.69
CA TRP A 51 -2.29 7.81 -21.62
C TRP A 51 -2.75 9.04 -20.84
N PHE A 52 -2.17 9.30 -19.65
CA PHE A 52 -2.51 10.48 -18.86
C PHE A 52 -2.09 11.77 -19.58
N ARG A 53 -0.92 11.79 -20.23
CA ARG A 53 -0.47 12.93 -21.03
C ARG A 53 -1.46 13.28 -22.15
N GLY A 54 -2.06 12.28 -22.79
CA GLY A 54 -3.09 12.47 -23.82
C GLY A 54 -4.47 12.81 -23.24
N ARG A 55 -4.80 12.33 -22.04
CA ARG A 55 -6.13 12.48 -21.44
C ARG A 55 -6.31 13.76 -20.62
N LEU A 56 -5.24 14.27 -20.01
CA LEU A 56 -5.29 15.42 -19.12
C LEU A 56 -5.51 16.72 -19.91
N PRO A 57 -6.35 17.64 -19.40
CA PRO A 57 -6.47 18.97 -19.99
C PRO A 57 -5.14 19.71 -20.00
N SER A 58 -4.74 20.24 -21.16
CA SER A 58 -3.46 20.94 -21.34
C SER A 58 -3.31 22.20 -20.48
N ALA A 59 -4.41 22.75 -19.98
CA ALA A 59 -4.41 23.94 -19.13
C ALA A 59 -4.10 23.66 -17.66
N TRP A 60 -4.12 22.39 -17.21
CA TRP A 60 -3.96 22.07 -15.79
C TRP A 60 -2.53 22.18 -15.31
N PHE A 61 -1.60 21.62 -16.08
CA PHE A 61 -0.23 21.41 -15.63
C PHE A 61 0.78 21.76 -16.71
N SER A 62 1.90 22.35 -16.29
CA SER A 62 3.08 22.55 -17.14
C SER A 62 3.90 21.26 -17.28
N GLU A 63 3.85 20.41 -16.26
CA GLU A 63 4.54 19.12 -16.18
C GLU A 63 3.67 18.12 -15.42
N VAL A 64 3.73 16.84 -15.80
CA VAL A 64 3.00 15.76 -15.13
C VAL A 64 3.96 14.60 -14.89
N GLU A 65 4.00 14.15 -13.64
CA GLU A 65 4.68 12.94 -13.22
C GLU A 65 3.63 11.87 -12.91
N VAL A 66 3.78 10.69 -13.51
CA VAL A 66 2.91 9.53 -13.26
C VAL A 66 3.77 8.41 -12.68
N THR A 67 3.49 8.00 -11.45
CA THR A 67 4.13 6.85 -10.82
C THR A 67 3.12 5.71 -10.69
N VAL A 68 3.52 4.49 -11.01
CA VAL A 68 2.66 3.31 -10.93
C VAL A 68 3.28 2.28 -9.99
N ASP A 69 2.49 1.80 -9.04
CA ASP A 69 2.82 0.60 -8.28
C ASP A 69 1.75 -0.50 -8.47
N ARG A 70 1.70 -1.46 -7.54
CA ARG A 70 0.74 -2.56 -7.63
C ARG A 70 -0.68 -2.14 -7.24
N GLU A 71 -0.83 -1.16 -6.38
CA GLU A 71 -2.10 -0.76 -5.77
C GLU A 71 -2.65 0.55 -6.38
N GLU A 72 -1.77 1.42 -6.86
CA GLU A 72 -2.05 2.82 -7.17
C GLU A 72 -1.31 3.30 -8.42
N ILE A 73 -1.98 4.21 -9.14
CA ILE A 73 -1.36 5.14 -10.08
C ILE A 73 -1.44 6.53 -9.44
N LEU A 74 -0.29 7.13 -9.16
CA LEU A 74 -0.17 8.46 -8.59
C LEU A 74 0.16 9.47 -9.70
N VAL A 75 -0.73 10.43 -9.91
CA VAL A 75 -0.55 11.52 -10.88
C VAL A 75 -0.30 12.82 -10.13
N VAL A 76 0.90 13.39 -10.30
CA VAL A 76 1.27 14.67 -9.71
C VAL A 76 1.62 15.66 -10.80
N GLY A 77 0.87 16.76 -10.86
CA GLY A 77 1.10 17.80 -11.85
C GLY A 77 1.68 19.09 -11.25
N THR A 78 2.55 19.75 -11.99
CA THR A 78 3.07 21.09 -11.65
C THR A 78 2.14 22.15 -12.22
N LEU A 79 1.57 23.01 -11.36
CA LEU A 79 0.70 24.10 -11.80
C LEU A 79 1.53 25.14 -12.57
N ALA A 80 0.99 25.65 -13.68
CA ALA A 80 1.72 26.55 -14.58
C ALA A 80 1.91 27.98 -14.04
N GLU A 81 1.20 28.34 -12.97
CA GLU A 81 1.36 29.64 -12.32
C GLU A 81 2.68 29.71 -11.52
N GLU A 82 3.12 30.92 -11.14
CA GLU A 82 4.20 31.11 -10.17
C GLU A 82 3.62 31.60 -8.84
N ALA A 83 3.97 30.93 -7.74
CA ALA A 83 3.72 31.32 -6.36
C ALA A 83 4.58 30.50 -5.42
N ASP A 84 4.68 30.93 -4.16
CA ASP A 84 5.35 30.17 -3.10
C ASP A 84 4.64 30.34 -1.75
N GLY A 85 5.01 29.51 -0.77
CA GLY A 85 4.47 29.53 0.59
C GLY A 85 2.95 29.42 0.64
N ALA A 86 2.33 30.23 1.50
CA ALA A 86 0.88 30.18 1.74
C ALA A 86 0.04 30.50 0.49
N GLU A 87 0.57 31.30 -0.44
CA GLU A 87 -0.12 31.59 -1.70
C GLU A 87 -0.17 30.34 -2.60
N ALA A 88 0.94 29.62 -2.71
CA ALA A 88 1.00 28.37 -3.45
C ALA A 88 0.06 27.31 -2.85
N GLU A 89 0.04 27.17 -1.53
CA GLU A 89 -0.89 26.28 -0.82
C GLU A 89 -2.36 26.62 -1.12
N GLY A 90 -2.72 27.90 -1.09
CA GLY A 90 -4.06 28.38 -1.42
C GLY A 90 -4.46 28.07 -2.87
N ARG A 91 -3.53 28.24 -3.82
CA ARG A 91 -3.75 27.93 -5.24
C ARG A 91 -3.89 26.42 -5.49
N ILE A 92 -3.07 25.59 -4.85
CA ILE A 92 -3.19 24.12 -4.89
C ILE A 92 -4.56 23.69 -4.33
N SER A 93 -4.99 24.28 -3.21
CA SER A 93 -6.30 23.98 -2.61
C SER A 93 -7.46 24.38 -3.53
N ARG A 94 -7.38 25.57 -4.16
CA ARG A 94 -8.36 26.02 -5.17
C ARG A 94 -8.43 25.06 -6.35
N PHE A 95 -7.28 24.73 -6.95
CA PHE A 95 -7.21 23.75 -8.04
C PHE A 95 -7.82 22.41 -7.63
N ARG A 96 -7.50 21.92 -6.42
CA ARG A 96 -8.08 20.68 -5.88
C ARG A 96 -9.61 20.75 -5.86
N ALA A 97 -10.19 21.85 -5.42
CA ALA A 97 -11.64 22.00 -5.33
C ALA A 97 -12.29 22.09 -6.71
N GLU A 98 -11.75 22.94 -7.59
CA GLU A 98 -12.34 23.27 -8.90
C GLU A 98 -12.30 22.11 -9.89
N THR A 99 -11.21 21.33 -9.94
CA THR A 99 -11.06 20.24 -10.92
C THR A 99 -11.49 18.87 -10.38
N ARG A 100 -12.17 18.82 -9.22
CA ARG A 100 -12.56 17.56 -8.57
C ARG A 100 -13.37 16.63 -9.48
N ALA A 101 -14.40 17.16 -10.15
CA ALA A 101 -15.30 16.34 -10.97
C ALA A 101 -14.57 15.70 -12.15
N GLU A 102 -13.85 16.52 -12.93
CA GLU A 102 -13.09 16.05 -14.09
C GLU A 102 -11.97 15.07 -13.70
N ARG A 103 -11.28 15.29 -12.56
CA ARG A 103 -10.31 14.31 -12.06
C ARG A 103 -10.94 12.97 -11.67
N ILE A 104 -12.18 12.97 -11.17
CA ILE A 104 -12.91 11.72 -10.87
C ILE A 104 -13.23 10.98 -12.16
N GLU A 105 -13.72 11.67 -13.19
CA GLU A 105 -14.01 11.06 -14.49
C GLU A 105 -12.77 10.43 -15.12
N ILE A 106 -11.65 11.17 -15.16
CA ILE A 106 -10.36 10.65 -15.66
C ILE A 106 -9.89 9.45 -14.83
N ALA A 107 -10.01 9.53 -13.50
CA ALA A 107 -9.64 8.44 -12.61
C ALA A 107 -10.48 7.18 -12.85
N GLU A 108 -11.78 7.32 -13.12
CA GLU A 108 -12.66 6.18 -13.41
C GLU A 108 -12.30 5.49 -14.72
N GLU A 109 -11.99 6.26 -15.77
CA GLU A 109 -11.49 5.72 -17.05
C GLU A 109 -10.19 4.94 -16.87
N ALA A 110 -9.20 5.55 -16.18
CA ALA A 110 -7.92 4.92 -15.89
C ALA A 110 -8.08 3.68 -15.00
N GLN A 111 -8.92 3.74 -13.97
CA GLN A 111 -9.21 2.60 -13.10
C GLN A 111 -9.85 1.44 -13.87
N SER A 112 -10.75 1.74 -14.80
CA SER A 112 -11.35 0.73 -15.68
C SER A 112 -10.28 0.04 -16.55
N ARG A 113 -9.34 0.83 -17.09
CA ARG A 113 -8.25 0.35 -17.94
C ARG A 113 -7.20 -0.46 -17.17
N TYR A 114 -6.68 0.09 -16.08
CA TYR A 114 -5.48 -0.42 -15.40
C TYR A 114 -5.78 -1.23 -14.13
N GLN A 115 -7.05 -1.23 -13.67
CA GLN A 115 -7.48 -1.95 -12.47
C GLN A 115 -6.70 -1.57 -11.20
N ARG A 116 -6.18 -0.35 -11.16
CA ARG A 116 -5.46 0.27 -10.03
C ARG A 116 -6.15 1.55 -9.64
N LYS A 117 -6.16 1.90 -8.35
CA LYS A 117 -6.72 3.16 -7.89
C LYS A 117 -5.91 4.34 -8.42
N VAL A 118 -6.57 5.45 -8.70
CA VAL A 118 -5.88 6.67 -9.15
C VAL A 118 -5.91 7.70 -8.06
N SER A 119 -4.75 8.27 -7.80
CA SER A 119 -4.53 9.29 -6.81
C SER A 119 -3.87 10.50 -7.43
N TRP A 120 -4.09 11.64 -6.80
CA TRP A 120 -3.80 12.93 -7.39
C TRP A 120 -2.96 13.77 -6.45
N GLY A 121 -2.05 14.55 -7.01
CA GLY A 121 -1.36 15.62 -6.32
C GLY A 121 -1.10 16.79 -7.24
N ALA A 122 -0.73 17.92 -6.64
CA ALA A 122 -0.24 19.07 -7.37
C ALA A 122 0.95 19.71 -6.65
N ARG A 123 1.84 20.32 -7.44
CA ARG A 123 3.00 21.09 -6.98
C ARG A 123 2.94 22.52 -7.55
N LEU A 124 3.45 23.47 -6.79
CA LEU A 124 3.60 24.87 -7.18
C LEU A 124 4.72 25.51 -6.34
N GLY A 125 5.82 25.91 -6.99
CA GLY A 125 7.02 26.35 -6.28
C GLY A 125 7.57 25.24 -5.38
N ALA A 126 7.88 25.58 -4.13
CA ALA A 126 8.31 24.59 -3.13
C ALA A 126 7.15 23.82 -2.47
N SER A 127 5.90 24.24 -2.71
CA SER A 127 4.72 23.63 -2.11
C SER A 127 4.22 22.46 -2.94
N GLY A 128 3.94 21.33 -2.28
CA GLY A 128 3.33 20.15 -2.90
C GLY A 128 2.29 19.54 -1.98
N SER A 129 1.19 19.04 -2.55
CA SER A 129 0.16 18.34 -1.78
C SER A 129 -0.40 17.17 -2.55
N LEU A 130 -0.39 16.00 -1.92
CA LEU A 130 -1.21 14.87 -2.35
C LEU A 130 -2.62 15.07 -1.84
N PHE A 131 -3.59 14.78 -2.70
CA PHE A 131 -5.01 14.85 -2.38
C PHE A 131 -5.43 13.54 -1.72
N THR A 132 -6.36 12.81 -2.33
CA THR A 132 -6.71 11.46 -1.90
C THR A 132 -5.65 10.50 -2.45
N HIS A 133 -4.94 9.81 -1.56
CA HIS A 133 -3.99 8.74 -1.87
C HIS A 133 -4.34 7.47 -1.10
N VAL A 134 -3.95 6.31 -1.65
CA VAL A 134 -4.29 5.00 -1.13
C VAL A 134 -3.41 4.66 0.07
N ALA A 135 -4.05 4.32 1.18
CA ALA A 135 -3.39 3.61 2.27
C ALA A 135 -3.73 2.12 2.15
N ALA A 136 -2.89 1.37 1.44
CA ALA A 136 -3.09 -0.07 1.27
C ALA A 136 -2.55 -0.83 2.49
N PRO A 137 -3.31 -1.79 3.05
CA PRO A 137 -2.82 -2.60 4.16
C PRO A 137 -1.78 -3.61 3.69
N VAL A 138 -0.68 -3.72 4.43
CA VAL A 138 0.36 -4.74 4.19
C VAL A 138 0.31 -5.80 5.29
N MET A 139 0.16 -7.07 4.91
CA MET A 139 0.15 -8.19 5.86
C MET A 139 1.55 -8.77 6.03
N THR A 140 2.09 -8.65 7.26
CA THR A 140 3.43 -9.16 7.61
C THR A 140 3.36 -10.17 8.74
N ARG A 141 4.07 -11.30 8.60
CA ARG A 141 4.24 -12.28 9.67
C ARG A 141 5.47 -11.93 10.51
N LEU A 142 5.27 -11.25 11.63
CA LEU A 142 6.32 -10.92 12.60
C LEU A 142 6.48 -12.03 13.64
N ARG A 143 7.71 -12.44 13.95
CA ARG A 143 8.01 -13.34 15.06
C ARG A 143 8.07 -12.56 16.37
N GLN A 144 8.31 -13.26 17.48
CA GLN A 144 8.30 -12.62 18.80
C GLN A 144 9.34 -11.51 18.95
N PRO A 145 10.60 -11.65 18.47
CA PRO A 145 11.59 -10.58 18.61
C PRO A 145 11.17 -9.29 17.90
N GLU A 146 10.66 -9.35 16.67
CA GLU A 146 10.23 -8.14 15.96
C GLU A 146 9.00 -7.51 16.64
N ARG A 147 8.06 -8.33 17.16
CA ARG A 147 6.91 -7.81 17.92
C ARG A 147 7.32 -7.07 19.19
N ARG A 148 8.38 -7.51 19.89
CA ARG A 148 8.90 -6.82 21.09
C ARG A 148 9.44 -5.43 20.78
N VAL A 149 10.05 -5.25 19.60
CA VAL A 149 10.50 -3.92 19.15
C VAL A 149 9.30 -3.00 18.98
N LEU A 150 8.24 -3.48 18.31
CA LEU A 150 7.02 -2.69 18.13
C LEU A 150 6.33 -2.36 19.46
N ASP A 151 6.32 -3.30 20.42
CA ASP A 151 5.79 -3.07 21.77
C ASP A 151 6.55 -1.95 22.48
N THR A 152 7.90 -1.97 22.39
CA THR A 152 8.74 -0.92 22.98
C THR A 152 8.42 0.47 22.42
N LEU A 153 8.16 0.57 21.11
CA LEU A 153 7.79 1.85 20.47
C LEU A 153 6.43 2.38 20.95
N VAL A 154 5.48 1.47 21.18
CA VAL A 154 4.16 1.83 21.71
C VAL A 154 4.27 2.25 23.18
N ASP A 155 4.98 1.47 24.00
CA ASP A 155 5.18 1.74 25.42
C ASP A 155 5.93 3.05 25.67
N ALA A 156 6.87 3.40 24.79
CA ALA A 156 7.59 4.68 24.82
C ALA A 156 6.76 5.88 24.32
N GLY A 157 5.53 5.68 23.84
CA GLY A 157 4.67 6.73 23.32
C GLY A 157 5.05 7.24 21.92
N VAL A 158 5.99 6.59 21.23
CA VAL A 158 6.39 6.94 19.85
C VAL A 158 5.27 6.63 18.86
N ALA A 159 4.46 5.61 19.14
CA ALA A 159 3.35 5.18 18.30
C ALA A 159 2.10 4.84 19.09
N ARG A 160 0.91 5.06 18.49
CA ARG A 160 -0.39 4.81 19.15
C ARG A 160 -0.85 3.36 19.08
N SER A 161 -0.23 2.56 18.20
CA SER A 161 -0.54 1.14 18.00
C SER A 161 0.65 0.42 17.36
N ARG A 162 0.65 -0.92 17.37
CA ARG A 162 1.69 -1.70 16.68
C ARG A 162 1.74 -1.43 15.16
N SER A 163 0.60 -1.20 14.52
CA SER A 163 0.56 -0.86 13.09
C SER A 163 1.15 0.53 12.82
N ASP A 164 0.87 1.48 13.71
CA ASP A 164 1.45 2.84 13.67
C ASP A 164 2.98 2.79 13.91
N ALA A 165 3.43 1.92 14.82
CA ALA A 165 4.85 1.67 15.08
C ALA A 165 5.58 1.06 13.88
N LEU A 166 4.92 0.15 13.15
CA LEU A 166 5.47 -0.42 11.93
C LEU A 166 5.58 0.65 10.83
N ALA A 167 4.54 1.47 10.65
CA ALA A 167 4.58 2.58 9.70
C ALA A 167 5.69 3.59 10.05
N TRP A 168 5.86 3.92 11.33
CA TRP A 168 6.97 4.76 11.81
C TRP A 168 8.33 4.16 11.47
N SER A 169 8.51 2.86 11.70
CA SER A 169 9.77 2.17 11.39
C SER A 169 10.10 2.21 9.90
N VAL A 170 9.10 2.08 9.02
CA VAL A 170 9.28 2.18 7.56
C VAL A 170 9.69 3.60 7.15
N ARG A 171 9.06 4.64 7.71
CA ARG A 171 9.43 6.03 7.43
C ARG A 171 10.86 6.33 7.84
N LEU A 172 11.25 5.92 9.05
CA LEU A 172 12.61 6.09 9.56
C LEU A 172 13.65 5.42 8.67
N VAL A 173 13.36 4.20 8.20
CA VAL A 173 14.26 3.53 7.24
C VAL A 173 14.33 4.32 5.94
N GLY A 174 13.20 4.82 5.43
CA GLY A 174 13.17 5.68 4.23
C GLY A 174 14.09 6.89 4.34
N GLU A 175 14.02 7.63 5.44
CA GLU A 175 14.86 8.82 5.72
C GLU A 175 16.37 8.52 5.66
N HIS A 176 16.78 7.28 5.91
CA HIS A 176 18.19 6.88 5.90
C HIS A 176 18.59 6.01 4.70
N ALA A 177 17.63 5.54 3.91
CA ALA A 177 17.87 4.55 2.86
C ALA A 177 17.86 5.14 1.45
N ASP A 178 17.59 6.43 1.26
CA ASP A 178 17.45 7.05 -0.07
C ASP A 178 18.65 6.79 -0.99
N GLU A 179 19.88 6.84 -0.47
CA GLU A 179 21.09 6.57 -1.26
C GLU A 179 21.17 5.10 -1.72
N TRP A 180 20.94 4.15 -0.81
CA TRP A 180 21.03 2.72 -1.12
C TRP A 180 19.83 2.21 -1.95
N LEU A 181 18.63 2.73 -1.70
CA LEU A 181 17.43 2.42 -2.49
C LEU A 181 17.50 2.99 -3.91
N GLY A 182 18.21 4.11 -4.09
CA GLY A 182 18.55 4.62 -5.43
C GLY A 182 19.38 3.61 -6.22
N GLN A 183 20.50 3.15 -5.63
CA GLN A 183 21.39 2.16 -6.25
C GLN A 183 20.67 0.83 -6.56
N LEU A 184 19.78 0.37 -5.67
CA LEU A 184 19.00 -0.85 -5.89
C LEU A 184 18.01 -0.71 -7.06
N ARG A 185 17.33 0.45 -7.18
CA ARG A 185 16.39 0.72 -8.27
C ARG A 185 17.11 0.78 -9.62
N GLU A 186 18.26 1.44 -9.67
CA GLU A 186 19.11 1.50 -10.87
C GLU A 186 19.55 0.09 -11.30
N ALA A 187 20.03 -0.72 -10.35
CA ALA A 187 20.41 -2.10 -10.63
C ALA A 187 19.24 -2.95 -11.14
N MET A 188 18.03 -2.76 -10.60
CA MET A 188 16.83 -3.47 -11.06
C MET A 188 16.39 -3.02 -12.46
N ALA A 189 16.49 -1.73 -12.78
CA ALA A 189 16.17 -1.21 -14.11
C ALA A 189 17.10 -1.81 -15.19
N GLU A 190 18.39 -1.95 -14.89
CA GLU A 190 19.35 -2.61 -15.79
C GLU A 190 19.03 -4.10 -15.98
N VAL A 191 18.60 -4.80 -14.93
CA VAL A 191 18.16 -6.20 -15.02
C VAL A 191 16.91 -6.33 -15.90
N ASP A 192 15.94 -5.42 -15.77
CA ASP A 192 14.73 -5.45 -16.59
C ASP A 192 15.00 -5.09 -18.05
N LYS A 193 15.92 -4.17 -18.32
CA LYS A 193 16.44 -3.90 -19.68
C LYS A 193 17.12 -5.11 -20.31
N LEU A 194 17.94 -5.82 -19.55
CA LEU A 194 18.56 -7.08 -20.01
C LEU A 194 17.52 -8.18 -20.27
N ARG A 195 16.39 -8.18 -19.55
CA ARG A 195 15.28 -9.11 -19.81
C ARG A 195 14.50 -8.74 -21.07
N SER A 196 14.31 -7.45 -21.35
CA SER A 196 13.66 -6.99 -22.59
C SER A 196 14.53 -7.19 -23.83
N ASP A 197 15.86 -7.05 -23.67
CA ASP A 197 16.85 -7.22 -24.75
C ASP A 197 17.32 -8.69 -24.90
N GLY A 198 16.80 -9.59 -24.07
CA GLY A 198 17.17 -11.00 -24.06
C GLY A 198 16.74 -11.74 -25.33
N PRO A 199 17.50 -12.77 -25.77
CA PRO A 199 17.26 -13.44 -27.04
C PRO A 199 15.88 -14.11 -27.07
N THR A 200 15.11 -13.82 -28.13
CA THR A 200 13.85 -14.50 -28.44
C THR A 200 14.19 -15.92 -28.92
N VAL A 201 14.17 -16.88 -28.00
CA VAL A 201 14.31 -18.32 -28.30
C VAL A 201 12.94 -18.98 -28.29
#